data_AF-A0A1Q9CNA4-F1
#
_entry.id   AF-A0A1Q9CNA4-F1
#
_cell.length_a   1.000
_cell.length_b   1.000
_cell.length_c   1.000
_cell.angle_alpha   90.00
_cell.angle_beta   90.00
_cell.angle_gamma   90.00
#
_symmetry.space_group_name_H-M   'P 1'
#
loop_
_entity.id
_entity.type
_entity.pdbx_description
1 polymer ?
#
loop_
_entity_poly.entity_id
_entity_poly.type
_entity_poly.pdbx_seq_one_letter_code
_entity_poly.pdbx_strand_id
1 'polypeptide(L)'
;MVGQRLQKYISSWGLDPGDVPKVITIFLGAKYVTLGVFVLVGTRFQPLRRVFPKRRTVTSAWSQVKSRLAAGRPQSTPEEGGWYEWASDRYWQMSDKIQARLQTNRWWMSLAERTGQNPTRLVLGVAEGTLLCKLTYPLWGPFELWAILYTLKQRSIHTPHGSEGPDGDLMEQYTHAAAAAEDAQDLSPGPL
;
A
#
# COMPACT_ATOMS: atom_id res chain seq x y z
N MET A 1 21.13 3.70 15.32
CA MET A 1 21.55 5.02 14.80
C MET A 1 20.65 5.62 13.72
N VAL A 2 19.76 4.88 13.04
CA VAL A 2 18.91 5.43 11.96
C VAL A 2 17.88 6.45 12.47
N GLY A 3 17.38 6.28 13.71
CA GLY A 3 16.36 7.15 14.30
C GLY A 3 16.77 8.62 14.44
N GLN A 4 18.00 8.91 14.88
CA GLN A 4 18.46 10.30 15.08
C GLN A 4 18.56 11.10 13.76
N ARG A 5 18.94 10.44 12.66
CA ARG A 5 18.99 11.09 11.34
C ARG A 5 17.60 11.40 10.82
N LEU A 6 16.66 10.46 10.99
CA LEU A 6 15.27 10.65 10.61
C LEU A 6 14.64 11.78 11.45
N GLN A 7 14.91 11.83 12.74
CA GLN A 7 14.40 12.86 13.64
C GLN A 7 14.94 14.25 13.27
N LYS A 8 16.25 14.39 13.00
CA LYS A 8 16.82 15.65 12.48
C LYS A 8 16.20 16.06 11.14
N TYR A 9 15.95 15.10 10.25
CA TYR A 9 15.31 15.38 8.96
C TYR A 9 13.87 15.86 9.16
N ILE A 10 13.07 15.17 9.97
CA ILE A 10 11.68 15.55 10.29
C ILE A 10 11.64 16.96 10.91
N SER A 11 12.53 17.24 11.87
CA SER A 11 12.65 18.57 12.49
C SER A 11 13.06 19.65 11.48
N SER A 12 13.96 19.35 10.53
CA SER A 12 14.33 20.32 9.48
C SER A 12 13.18 20.67 8.53
N TRP A 13 12.17 19.80 8.45
CA TRP A 13 10.95 20.03 7.67
C TRP A 13 9.84 20.72 8.47
N GLY A 14 10.06 21.00 9.77
CA GLY A 14 9.08 21.62 10.65
C GLY A 14 7.91 20.70 11.02
N LEU A 15 8.10 19.38 10.94
CA LEU A 15 7.11 18.40 11.38
C LEU A 15 7.32 18.05 12.84
N ASP A 16 6.23 18.05 13.61
CA ASP A 16 6.21 17.52 14.96
C ASP A 16 6.38 15.98 14.90
N PRO A 17 7.20 15.36 15.76
CA PRO A 17 7.20 13.90 15.96
C PRO A 17 5.80 13.26 16.04
N GLY A 18 4.80 13.96 16.59
CA GLY A 18 3.41 13.51 16.67
C GLY A 18 2.69 13.35 15.32
N ASP A 19 3.18 13.99 14.26
CA ASP A 19 2.58 13.89 12.92
C ASP A 19 3.12 12.72 12.08
N VAL A 20 4.25 12.13 12.48
CA VAL A 20 4.85 10.97 11.81
C VAL A 20 3.88 9.80 11.65
N PRO A 21 3.16 9.33 12.70
CA PRO A 21 2.19 8.25 12.54
C PRO A 21 1.04 8.63 11.60
N LYS A 22 0.65 9.92 11.53
CA LYS A 22 -0.38 10.40 10.60
C LYS A 22 0.10 10.30 9.16
N VAL A 23 1.33 10.76 8.88
CA VAL A 23 1.98 10.65 7.55
C VAL A 23 2.01 9.20 7.10
N ILE A 24 2.48 8.29 7.97
CA ILE A 24 2.58 6.87 7.65
C ILE A 24 1.21 6.27 7.36
N THR A 25 0.19 6.62 8.15
CA THR A 25 -1.19 6.14 7.98
C THR A 25 -1.78 6.62 6.64
N ILE A 26 -1.63 7.90 6.32
CA ILE A 26 -2.10 8.48 5.05
C ILE A 26 -1.34 7.83 3.88
N PHE A 27 -0.02 7.70 3.98
CA PHE A 27 0.80 7.08 2.95
C PHE A 27 0.41 5.63 2.68
N LEU A 28 0.19 4.83 3.73
CA LEU A 28 -0.29 3.45 3.60
C LEU A 28 -1.68 3.41 2.97
N GLY A 29 -2.61 4.25 3.43
CA GLY A 29 -3.96 4.35 2.87
C GLY A 29 -3.93 4.67 1.38
N ALA A 30 -3.20 5.71 1.00
CA ALA A 30 -3.07 6.16 -0.37
C ALA A 30 -2.38 5.12 -1.27
N LYS A 31 -1.39 4.38 -0.75
CA LYS A 31 -0.79 3.22 -1.41
C LYS A 31 -1.81 2.12 -1.72
N TYR A 32 -2.67 1.75 -0.75
CA TYR A 32 -3.68 0.70 -0.97
C TYR A 32 -4.80 1.16 -1.91
N VAL A 33 -5.20 2.42 -1.84
CA VAL A 33 -6.15 3.01 -2.79
C VAL A 33 -5.57 2.97 -4.20
N THR A 34 -4.32 3.41 -4.38
CA THR A 34 -3.61 3.37 -5.66
C THR A 34 -3.54 1.93 -6.18
N LEU A 35 -3.13 0.96 -5.35
CA LEU A 35 -3.13 -0.44 -5.72
C LEU A 35 -4.52 -0.93 -6.18
N GLY A 36 -5.58 -0.57 -5.45
CA GLY A 36 -6.96 -0.89 -5.81
C GLY A 36 -7.36 -0.33 -7.17
N VAL A 37 -7.01 0.93 -7.45
CA VAL A 37 -7.24 1.57 -8.76
C VAL A 37 -6.49 0.82 -9.87
N PHE A 38 -5.20 0.53 -9.68
CA PHE A 38 -4.41 -0.21 -10.67
C PHE A 38 -4.94 -1.63 -10.90
N VAL A 39 -5.40 -2.32 -9.86
CA VAL A 39 -6.07 -3.63 -9.98
C VAL A 39 -7.35 -3.50 -10.79
N LEU A 40 -8.18 -2.50 -10.53
CA LEU A 40 -9.42 -2.25 -11.28
C LEU A 40 -9.15 -1.92 -12.75
N VAL A 41 -8.12 -1.11 -13.03
CA VAL A 41 -7.66 -0.82 -14.38
C VAL A 41 -7.13 -2.10 -15.05
N GLY A 42 -6.33 -2.90 -14.34
CA GLY A 42 -5.79 -4.17 -14.82
C GLY A 42 -6.88 -5.18 -15.18
N THR A 43 -7.91 -5.33 -14.34
CA THR A 43 -9.07 -6.20 -14.63
C THR A 43 -9.88 -5.70 -15.81
N ARG A 44 -10.05 -4.39 -15.97
CA ARG A 44 -10.89 -3.81 -17.02
C ARG A 44 -10.21 -3.72 -18.40
N PHE A 45 -8.92 -3.40 -18.43
CA PHE A 45 -8.20 -3.08 -19.67
C PHE A 45 -7.21 -4.17 -20.11
N GLN A 46 -6.71 -4.99 -19.18
CA GLN A 46 -5.69 -6.02 -19.42
C GLN A 46 -4.53 -5.52 -20.30
N PRO A 47 -3.85 -4.42 -19.92
CA PRO A 47 -2.91 -3.73 -20.79
C PRO A 47 -1.69 -4.58 -21.14
N LEU A 48 -1.20 -5.41 -20.21
CA LEU A 48 -0.02 -6.24 -20.46
C LEU A 48 -0.34 -7.32 -21.48
N ARG A 49 -1.54 -7.89 -21.46
CA ARG A 49 -1.98 -8.85 -22.48
C ARG A 49 -2.01 -8.27 -23.90
N ARG A 50 -2.18 -6.95 -24.05
CA ARG A 50 -2.10 -6.29 -25.36
C ARG A 50 -0.66 -6.11 -25.83
N VAL A 51 0.24 -5.78 -24.92
CA VAL A 51 1.66 -5.51 -25.21
C VAL A 51 2.47 -6.80 -25.37
N PHE A 52 2.14 -7.82 -24.60
CA PHE A 52 2.76 -9.14 -24.65
C PHE A 52 1.84 -10.07 -25.45
N PRO A 53 2.04 -10.20 -26.78
CA PRO A 53 1.21 -11.09 -27.58
C PRO A 53 1.22 -12.46 -26.94
N LYS A 54 0.02 -13.02 -26.77
CA LYS A 54 -0.23 -14.30 -26.13
C LYS A 54 0.77 -15.30 -26.70
N ARG A 55 1.79 -15.69 -25.91
CA ARG A 55 2.68 -16.78 -26.29
C ARG A 55 1.73 -17.91 -26.64
N ARG A 56 1.71 -18.34 -27.91
CA ARG A 56 0.87 -19.47 -28.32
C ARG A 56 1.12 -20.50 -27.26
N THR A 57 0.11 -20.77 -26.44
CA THR A 57 0.20 -21.77 -25.41
C THR A 57 0.41 -23.00 -26.25
N VAL A 58 1.67 -23.41 -26.42
CA VAL A 58 2.00 -24.61 -27.17
C VAL A 58 1.62 -25.70 -26.20
N THR A 59 0.30 -25.93 -26.18
CA THR A 59 -0.41 -26.87 -25.33
C THR A 59 0.35 -28.17 -25.34
N SER A 60 0.59 -28.71 -24.13
CA SER A 60 0.90 -30.09 -23.71
C SER A 60 1.47 -31.12 -24.71
N ALA A 61 1.05 -31.14 -25.98
CA ALA A 61 1.68 -31.89 -27.06
C ALA A 61 3.18 -31.60 -27.14
N TRP A 62 3.61 -30.33 -27.02
CA TRP A 62 5.04 -30.01 -26.99
C TRP A 62 5.74 -30.35 -25.68
N SER A 63 5.05 -30.41 -24.52
CA SER A 63 5.70 -30.90 -23.30
C SER A 63 5.92 -32.41 -23.35
N GLN A 64 5.02 -33.17 -23.98
CA GLN A 64 5.22 -34.61 -24.25
C GLN A 64 6.28 -34.86 -25.33
N VAL A 65 6.39 -33.99 -26.34
CA VAL A 65 7.46 -34.09 -27.35
C VAL A 65 8.80 -33.62 -26.77
N LYS A 66 8.82 -32.61 -25.90
CA LYS A 66 10.04 -32.11 -25.24
C LYS A 66 10.62 -33.11 -24.25
N SER A 67 9.81 -33.88 -23.53
CA SER A 67 10.32 -35.00 -22.71
C SER A 67 10.89 -36.14 -23.57
N ARG A 68 10.33 -36.40 -24.76
CA ARG A 68 10.87 -37.36 -25.73
C ARG A 68 12.15 -36.88 -26.43
N LEU A 69 12.29 -35.57 -26.67
CA LEU A 69 13.49 -34.98 -27.28
C LEU A 69 14.60 -34.66 -26.26
N ALA A 70 14.26 -34.41 -24.99
CA ALA A 70 15.23 -34.21 -23.91
C ALA A 70 16.01 -35.47 -23.55
N ALA A 71 15.52 -36.65 -23.94
CA ALA A 71 16.27 -37.89 -23.83
C ALA A 71 17.43 -38.01 -24.83
N GLY A 72 17.56 -37.09 -25.81
CA GLY A 72 18.59 -37.20 -26.86
C GLY A 72 19.15 -35.89 -27.43
N ARG A 73 18.71 -34.71 -27.00
CA ARG A 73 19.33 -33.44 -27.43
C ARG A 73 20.43 -32.99 -26.45
N PRO A 74 21.64 -32.68 -26.93
CA PRO A 74 22.61 -31.91 -26.14
C PRO A 74 21.91 -30.61 -25.73
N GLN A 75 22.04 -30.24 -24.45
CA GLN A 75 21.57 -28.96 -23.94
C GLN A 75 22.08 -27.87 -24.87
N SER A 76 21.19 -27.28 -25.67
CA SER A 76 21.48 -26.02 -26.33
C SER A 76 21.88 -25.09 -25.20
N THR A 77 23.15 -24.69 -25.21
CA THR A 77 23.66 -23.60 -24.37
C THR A 77 22.64 -22.46 -24.43
N PRO A 78 22.41 -21.74 -23.32
CA PRO A 78 21.52 -20.60 -23.31
C PRO A 78 22.08 -19.54 -24.26
N GLU A 79 21.77 -19.67 -25.54
CA GLU A 79 22.04 -18.67 -26.55
C GLU A 79 21.16 -17.49 -26.20
N GLU A 80 21.80 -16.47 -25.64
CA GLU A 80 21.48 -15.04 -25.64
C GLU A 80 20.00 -14.66 -25.73
N GLY A 81 19.13 -15.38 -25.04
CA GLY A 81 17.76 -14.97 -24.81
C GLY A 81 17.83 -13.64 -24.09
N GLY A 82 17.58 -12.55 -24.84
CA GLY A 82 17.67 -11.19 -24.31
C GLY A 82 16.84 -11.07 -23.04
N TRP A 83 17.13 -10.08 -22.20
CA TRP A 83 16.45 -9.84 -20.91
C TRP A 83 14.91 -9.90 -21.01
N TYR A 84 14.35 -9.59 -22.18
CA TYR A 84 12.93 -9.71 -22.50
C TYR A 84 12.40 -11.16 -22.49
N GLU A 85 13.12 -12.11 -23.08
CA GLU A 85 12.70 -13.52 -23.07
C GLU A 85 12.70 -14.08 -21.64
N TRP A 86 13.76 -13.80 -20.89
CA TRP A 86 13.86 -14.16 -19.47
C TRP A 86 12.71 -13.56 -18.64
N ALA A 87 12.43 -12.26 -18.82
CA ALA A 87 11.36 -11.57 -18.10
C ALA A 87 9.98 -12.13 -18.47
N SER A 88 9.76 -12.44 -19.76
CA SER A 88 8.52 -13.03 -20.24
C SER A 88 8.30 -14.42 -19.66
N ASP A 89 9.32 -15.28 -19.65
CA ASP A 89 9.25 -16.62 -19.05
C ASP A 89 8.96 -16.53 -17.55
N ARG A 90 9.60 -15.58 -16.85
CA ARG A 90 9.37 -15.38 -15.42
C ARG A 90 7.97 -14.87 -15.11
N TYR A 91 7.43 -13.98 -15.96
CA TYR A 91 6.05 -13.51 -15.87
C TYR A 91 5.06 -14.66 -16.03
N TRP A 92 5.21 -15.50 -17.06
CA TRP A 92 4.33 -16.65 -17.28
C TRP A 92 4.37 -17.65 -16.13
N GLN A 93 5.56 -17.97 -15.61
CA GLN A 93 5.69 -18.84 -14.43
C GLN A 93 4.99 -18.29 -13.18
N MET A 94 5.05 -16.98 -12.95
CA MET A 94 4.31 -16.37 -11.85
C MET A 94 2.81 -16.42 -12.10
N SER A 95 2.36 -16.13 -13.32
CA SER A 95 0.95 -16.19 -13.69
C SER A 95 0.37 -17.58 -13.45
N ASP A 96 1.06 -18.64 -13.85
CA ASP A 96 0.61 -20.03 -13.67
C ASP A 96 0.50 -20.40 -12.17
N LYS A 97 1.49 -19.99 -11.36
CA LYS A 97 1.45 -20.22 -9.89
C LYS A 97 0.31 -19.48 -9.21
N ILE A 98 0.07 -18.25 -9.62
CA ILE A 98 -1.01 -17.41 -9.11
C ILE A 98 -2.34 -18.04 -9.50
N GLN A 99 -2.51 -18.43 -10.76
CA GLN A 99 -3.70 -19.11 -11.25
C GLN A 99 -3.99 -20.42 -10.48
N ALA A 100 -2.97 -21.25 -10.25
CA ALA A 100 -3.12 -22.48 -9.49
C ALA A 100 -3.57 -22.24 -8.03
N ARG A 101 -3.00 -21.23 -7.37
CA ARG A 101 -3.39 -20.84 -6.00
C ARG A 101 -4.78 -20.20 -5.91
N LEU A 102 -5.30 -19.69 -7.01
CA LEU A 102 -6.58 -19.00 -7.04
C LEU A 102 -7.75 -19.93 -7.31
N GLN A 103 -7.52 -21.00 -8.07
CA GLN A 103 -8.50 -22.08 -8.21
C GLN A 103 -8.83 -22.76 -6.86
N THR A 104 -7.89 -22.74 -5.91
CA THR A 104 -8.12 -23.32 -4.58
C THR A 104 -8.79 -22.37 -3.60
N ASN A 105 -8.85 -21.06 -3.88
CA ASN A 105 -9.35 -20.09 -2.93
C ASN A 105 -10.82 -19.70 -3.22
N ARG A 106 -11.74 -20.20 -2.38
CA ARG A 106 -13.19 -19.99 -2.50
C ARG A 106 -13.59 -18.52 -2.52
N TRP A 107 -12.86 -17.66 -1.81
CA TRP A 107 -13.18 -16.23 -1.74
C TRP A 107 -13.12 -15.56 -3.11
N TRP A 108 -12.15 -15.94 -3.94
CA TRP A 108 -11.99 -15.41 -5.30
C TRP A 108 -13.06 -15.92 -6.25
N MET A 109 -13.51 -17.17 -6.07
CA MET A 109 -14.64 -17.72 -6.85
C MET A 109 -15.93 -16.96 -6.52
N SER A 110 -16.21 -16.72 -5.23
CA SER A 110 -17.37 -15.92 -4.82
C SER A 110 -17.31 -14.47 -5.32
N LEU A 111 -16.11 -13.86 -5.35
CA LEU A 111 -15.94 -12.52 -5.90
C LEU A 111 -16.15 -12.48 -7.42
N ALA A 112 -15.67 -13.50 -8.14
CA ALA A 112 -15.88 -13.66 -9.58
C ALA A 112 -17.37 -13.86 -9.90
N GLU A 113 -18.09 -14.68 -9.13
CA GLU A 113 -19.53 -14.88 -9.24
C GLU A 113 -20.30 -13.57 -9.02
N ARG A 114 -19.97 -12.81 -7.96
CA ARG A 114 -20.61 -11.51 -7.68
C ARG A 114 -20.37 -10.47 -8.77
N THR A 115 -19.20 -10.51 -9.41
CA THR A 115 -18.84 -9.56 -10.47
C THR A 115 -19.26 -10.03 -11.87
N GLY A 116 -19.80 -11.25 -12.00
CA GLY A 116 -20.14 -11.87 -13.29
C GLY A 116 -18.93 -12.09 -14.20
N GLN A 117 -17.71 -11.99 -13.67
CA GLN A 117 -16.48 -12.11 -14.46
C GLN A 117 -15.93 -13.52 -14.42
N ASN A 118 -15.25 -13.91 -15.49
CA ASN A 118 -14.51 -15.17 -15.49
C ASN A 118 -13.36 -15.08 -14.46
N PRO A 119 -13.27 -16.01 -13.49
CA PRO A 119 -12.30 -15.93 -12.39
C PRO A 119 -10.86 -15.86 -12.91
N THR A 120 -10.54 -16.55 -14.00
CA THR A 120 -9.21 -16.49 -14.62
C THR A 120 -8.86 -15.09 -15.12
N ARG A 121 -9.83 -14.37 -15.72
CA ARG A 121 -9.60 -13.00 -16.21
C ARG A 121 -9.46 -12.01 -15.07
N LEU A 122 -10.23 -12.18 -13.99
CA LEU A 122 -10.18 -11.33 -12.81
C LEU A 122 -8.81 -11.47 -12.11
N VAL A 123 -8.37 -12.70 -11.89
CA VAL A 123 -7.06 -13.03 -11.34
C VAL A 123 -5.92 -12.44 -12.17
N LEU A 124 -5.97 -12.64 -13.48
CA LEU A 124 -4.96 -12.09 -14.37
C LEU A 124 -4.94 -10.56 -14.28
N GLY A 125 -6.10 -9.92 -14.26
CA GLY A 125 -6.22 -8.48 -14.08
C GLY A 125 -5.63 -7.97 -12.76
N VAL A 126 -5.85 -8.68 -11.66
CA VAL A 126 -5.25 -8.37 -10.35
C VAL A 126 -3.72 -8.49 -10.41
N ALA A 127 -3.21 -9.54 -11.04
CA ALA A 127 -1.77 -9.74 -11.21
C ALA A 127 -1.15 -8.63 -12.08
N GLU A 128 -1.78 -8.30 -13.20
CA GLU A 128 -1.35 -7.21 -14.08
C GLU A 128 -1.39 -5.84 -13.37
N GLY A 129 -2.47 -5.54 -12.66
CA GLY A 129 -2.60 -4.30 -11.89
C GLY A 129 -1.56 -4.19 -10.77
N THR A 130 -1.29 -5.30 -10.07
CA THR A 130 -0.25 -5.35 -9.05
C THR A 130 1.14 -5.13 -9.66
N LEU A 131 1.42 -5.74 -10.82
CA LEU A 131 2.69 -5.58 -11.51
C LEU A 131 2.88 -4.14 -11.98
N LEU A 132 1.85 -3.53 -12.57
CA LEU A 132 1.87 -2.11 -12.97
C LEU A 132 2.13 -1.20 -11.77
N CYS A 133 1.42 -1.41 -10.66
CA CYS A 133 1.64 -0.65 -9.44
C CYS A 133 3.09 -0.76 -8.94
N LYS A 134 3.68 -1.96 -8.98
CA LYS A 134 5.10 -2.14 -8.62
C LYS A 134 6.06 -1.45 -9.58
N LEU A 135 5.77 -1.48 -10.88
CA LEU A 135 6.59 -0.84 -11.91
C LEU A 135 6.52 0.69 -11.82
N THR A 136 5.37 1.25 -11.49
CA THR A 136 5.19 2.70 -11.35
C THR A 136 5.62 3.22 -9.97
N TYR A 137 5.75 2.35 -8.96
CA TYR A 137 6.07 2.74 -7.58
C TYR A 137 7.37 3.56 -7.41
N PRO A 138 8.48 3.29 -8.10
CA PRO A 138 9.69 4.11 -7.97
C PRO A 138 9.47 5.58 -8.37
N LEU A 139 8.56 5.81 -9.31
CA LEU A 139 8.17 7.16 -9.75
C LEU A 139 7.09 7.75 -8.83
N TRP A 140 6.09 6.95 -8.47
CA TRP A 140 4.90 7.41 -7.75
C TRP A 140 5.14 7.59 -6.25
N GLY A 141 5.93 6.72 -5.62
CA GLY A 141 6.16 6.73 -4.18
C GLY A 141 6.78 8.03 -3.66
N PRO A 142 7.86 8.56 -4.29
CA PRO A 142 8.41 9.86 -3.92
C PRO A 142 7.42 11.01 -4.12
N PHE A 143 6.64 10.97 -5.20
CA PHE A 143 5.63 11.99 -5.50
C PHE A 143 4.51 12.02 -4.47
N GLU A 144 4.00 10.84 -4.10
CA GLU A 144 2.96 10.67 -3.09
C GLU A 144 3.44 11.12 -1.71
N LEU A 145 4.66 10.75 -1.31
CA LEU A 145 5.26 11.22 -0.06
C LEU A 145 5.44 12.74 -0.06
N TRP A 146 5.96 13.31 -1.16
CA TRP A 146 6.14 14.75 -1.31
C TRP A 146 4.81 15.50 -1.21
N ALA A 147 3.75 15.01 -1.86
CA ALA A 147 2.42 15.59 -1.80
C ALA A 147 1.86 15.58 -0.36
N ILE A 148 2.01 14.46 0.36
CA ILE A 148 1.57 14.36 1.76
C ILE A 148 2.31 15.38 2.64
N LEU A 149 3.64 15.44 2.53
CA LEU A 149 4.45 16.40 3.29
C LEU A 149 4.08 17.85 2.96
N TYR A 150 3.82 18.15 1.68
CA TYR A 150 3.39 19.47 1.25
C TYR A 150 2.03 19.85 1.86
N THR A 151 1.05 18.94 1.86
CA THR A 151 -0.28 19.22 2.44
C THR A 151 -0.23 19.43 3.95
N LEU A 152 0.62 18.68 4.68
CA LEU A 152 0.79 18.87 6.12
C LEU A 152 1.50 20.17 6.45
N LYS A 153 2.54 20.51 5.68
CA LYS A 153 3.22 21.80 5.79
C LYS A 153 2.24 22.97 5.62
N GLN A 154 1.32 22.87 4.66
CA GLN A 154 0.31 23.89 4.44
C GLN A 154 -0.69 23.99 5.61
N ARG A 155 -1.02 22.88 6.26
CA ARG A 155 -1.91 22.88 7.46
C ARG A 155 -1.23 23.45 8.69
N SER A 156 0.06 23.20 8.88
CA SER A 156 0.84 23.74 10.01
C SER A 156 0.82 25.28 10.02
N ILE A 157 0.95 25.93 8.85
CA ILE A 157 0.88 27.40 8.71
C ILE A 157 -0.48 27.96 9.14
N HIS A 158 -1.56 27.20 8.91
CA HIS A 158 -2.93 27.63 9.20
C HIS A 158 -3.45 27.19 10.57
N THR A 159 -2.63 26.53 11.38
CA THR A 159 -3.00 26.29 12.77
C THR A 159 -2.42 27.47 13.56
N PRO A 160 -3.18 28.58 13.74
CA PRO A 160 -2.68 29.68 14.55
C PRO A 160 -2.30 29.11 15.90
N HIS A 161 -1.06 29.36 16.30
CA HIS A 161 -0.43 28.82 17.49
C HIS A 161 -1.04 29.35 18.81
N GLY A 162 -2.31 29.77 18.78
CA GLY A 162 -3.02 30.50 19.82
C GLY A 162 -4.36 29.90 20.24
N SER A 163 -4.66 28.64 19.90
CA SER A 163 -5.65 27.89 20.69
C SER A 163 -4.91 27.12 21.77
N GLU A 164 -4.70 27.79 22.91
CA GLU A 164 -4.71 27.13 24.20
C GLU A 164 -5.79 26.05 24.16
N GLY A 165 -5.39 24.79 24.26
CA GLY A 165 -6.35 23.70 24.33
C GLY A 165 -7.25 23.92 25.55
N PRO A 166 -8.54 23.52 25.51
CA PRO A 166 -9.46 23.61 26.64
C PRO A 166 -9.02 22.81 27.87
N ASP A 167 -7.91 22.05 27.78
CA ASP A 167 -7.29 21.35 28.90
C ASP A 167 -6.51 22.29 29.84
N GLY A 168 -6.03 23.44 29.35
CA GLY A 168 -5.47 24.49 30.20
C GLY A 168 -6.56 25.18 31.01
N ASP A 169 -7.64 25.56 30.32
CA ASP A 169 -8.79 26.26 30.91
C ASP A 169 -9.57 25.37 31.88
N LEU A 170 -9.71 24.06 31.59
CA LEU A 170 -10.30 23.10 32.54
C LEU A 170 -9.42 22.92 33.79
N MET A 171 -8.09 22.82 33.64
CA MET A 171 -7.20 22.71 34.81
C MET A 171 -7.20 23.99 35.66
N GLU A 172 -7.30 25.16 35.03
CA GLU A 172 -7.46 26.44 35.71
C GLU A 172 -8.84 26.53 36.41
N GLN A 173 -9.91 26.04 35.76
CA GLN A 173 -11.23 25.94 36.35
C GLN A 173 -11.28 24.99 37.56
N TYR A 174 -10.58 23.85 37.50
CA TYR A 174 -10.50 22.90 38.61
C TYR A 174 -9.65 23.44 39.77
N THR A 175 -8.57 24.18 39.50
CA THR A 175 -7.77 24.81 40.56
C THR A 175 -8.52 25.95 41.23
N HIS A 176 -9.27 26.77 40.47
CA HIS A 176 -10.15 27.78 41.06
C HIS A 176 -11.32 27.16 41.85
N ALA A 177 -11.92 26.08 41.36
CA ALA A 177 -12.99 25.38 42.08
C ALA A 177 -12.48 24.71 43.37
N ALA A 178 -11.26 24.16 43.36
CA ALA A 178 -10.64 23.57 44.54
C ALA A 178 -10.32 24.62 45.62
N ALA A 179 -9.77 25.78 45.24
CA ALA A 179 -9.50 26.88 46.17
C ALA A 179 -10.78 27.42 46.83
N ALA A 180 -11.87 27.57 46.05
CA ALA A 180 -13.16 28.01 46.59
C ALA A 180 -13.79 27.01 47.57
N ALA A 181 -13.48 25.72 47.44
CA ALA A 181 -13.97 24.70 48.37
C ALA A 181 -13.22 24.70 49.71
N GLU A 182 -11.94 25.10 49.73
CA GLU A 182 -11.17 25.27 50.98
C GLU A 182 -11.68 26.45 51.80
N ASP A 183 -11.97 27.60 51.17
CA ASP A 183 -12.53 28.78 51.86
C ASP A 183 -13.90 28.51 52.50
N ALA A 184 -14.68 27.56 51.97
CA ALA A 184 -16.00 27.20 52.49
C ALA A 184 -15.95 26.30 53.75
N GLN A 185 -14.83 25.61 54.01
CA GLN A 185 -14.69 24.73 55.18
C GLN A 185 -14.40 25.49 56.49
N ASP A 186 -13.93 26.73 56.40
CA ASP A 186 -13.60 27.56 57.57
C ASP A 186 -14.83 28.27 58.20
N LEU A 187 -16.01 28.12 57.59
CA LEU A 187 -17.27 28.66 58.09
C LEU A 187 -18.10 27.64 58.90
N SER A 188 -17.48 26.56 59.38
CA SER A 188 -18.17 25.58 60.22
C SER A 188 -18.59 26.22 61.55
N PRO A 189 -19.90 26.32 61.86
CA PRO A 189 -20.36 26.93 63.10
C PRO A 189 -19.89 26.06 64.27
N GLY A 190 -19.11 26.68 65.16
CA GLY A 190 -18.63 26.04 66.38
C GLY A 190 -19.78 25.47 67.22
N PRO A 191 -19.54 24.38 67.98
CA PRO A 191 -20.56 23.73 68.77
C PRO A 191 -21.08 24.69 69.84
N LEU A 192 -22.42 24.86 69.86
CA LEU A 192 -23.17 25.58 70.89
C LEU A 192 -23.19 24.80 72.20
#